data_AF-A0A7X7SYD9-F1
#
_entry.id   AF-A0A7X7SYD9-F1
#
_cell.length_a   1.000
_cell.length_b   1.000
_cell.length_c   1.000
_cell.angle_alpha   90.00
_cell.angle_beta   90.00
_cell.angle_gamma   90.00
#
_symmetry.space_group_name_H-M   'P 1'
#
loop_
_entity.id
_entity.type
_entity.pdbx_description
1 polymer ?
#
loop_
_entity_poly.entity_id
_entity_poly.type
_entity_poly.pdbx_seq_one_letter_code
_entity_poly.pdbx_strand_id
1 'polypeptide(L)'
;MGLDCVSPGVSGRVDGIRKLYKWLPDEDGTYKEAWSKGDRGEYFDFAIANLIRAFGRTWWDEWAKITRRRLIEWGFNTVGNWSSLKFIRYARLPYVWPLRDFPDTAKKVFRDFPDVFSREYRTNAERFAEQLKEFEADPYMVGYFLRNEPQWAFIHDLNIAEELLENEDELASKEVLIEFLSKRYDGDIEKFNKAWNINLGSFGELRKGIKRASRLSPKALEDLNEFSKEMIRAFVEIPSAACKKVDPCHMNLGMRYAYIANVSLLAGYENFDVFSINCYKISPYEDIEQIGKITGMPVIIG
;
A
#
# COMPACT_ATOMS: atom_id res chain seq x y z
N MET A 1 -16.09 -13.33 -2.09
CA MET A 1 -16.22 -12.28 -1.05
C MET A 1 -15.44 -12.74 0.16
N GLY A 2 -14.53 -11.90 0.65
CA GLY A 2 -13.79 -12.14 1.89
C GLY A 2 -14.31 -11.24 3.00
N LEU A 3 -14.25 -11.71 4.25
CA LEU A 3 -14.50 -10.87 5.42
C LEU A 3 -13.16 -10.40 5.98
N ASP A 4 -12.94 -9.09 6.02
CA ASP A 4 -11.72 -8.49 6.57
C ASP A 4 -11.72 -8.50 8.10
N CYS A 5 -10.52 -8.36 8.67
CA CYS A 5 -10.29 -8.23 10.11
C CYS A 5 -10.86 -9.39 10.93
N VAL A 6 -10.76 -10.64 10.44
CA VAL A 6 -11.18 -11.83 11.19
C VAL A 6 -10.18 -12.13 12.29
N SER A 7 -10.43 -11.48 13.43
CA SER A 7 -9.65 -11.54 14.65
C SER A 7 -10.58 -11.54 15.87
N PRO A 8 -10.16 -12.13 17.01
CA PRO A 8 -11.05 -12.26 18.17
C PRO A 8 -11.25 -10.97 18.96
N GLY A 9 -10.45 -9.94 18.68
CA GLY A 9 -10.28 -8.78 19.53
C GLY A 9 -10.28 -7.45 18.78
N VAL A 10 -10.68 -6.41 19.49
CA VAL A 10 -10.54 -5.00 19.10
C VAL A 10 -10.05 -4.24 20.34
N SER A 11 -8.74 -4.22 20.55
CA SER A 11 -8.12 -3.69 21.76
C SER A 11 -8.36 -2.19 21.91
N GLY A 12 -8.80 -1.75 23.09
CA GLY A 12 -8.94 -0.34 23.44
C GLY A 12 -7.78 0.15 24.31
N ARG A 13 -7.26 1.34 24.02
CA ARG A 13 -6.20 1.97 24.82
C ARG A 13 -6.72 2.31 26.22
N VAL A 14 -5.99 2.00 27.28
CA VAL A 14 -6.41 2.29 28.66
C VAL A 14 -5.60 3.39 29.33
N ASP A 15 -4.32 3.56 28.98
CA ASP A 15 -3.45 4.57 29.58
C ASP A 15 -3.96 5.98 29.27
N GLY A 16 -3.87 6.88 30.26
CA GLY A 16 -4.43 8.23 30.19
C GLY A 16 -5.97 8.33 30.28
N ILE A 17 -6.70 7.23 30.07
CA ILE A 17 -8.17 7.21 30.12
C ILE A 17 -8.77 6.19 31.08
N ARG A 18 -7.96 5.57 31.97
CA ARG A 18 -8.40 4.58 32.97
C ARG A 18 -9.67 5.01 33.74
N LYS A 19 -9.78 6.30 34.08
CA LYS A 19 -10.94 6.89 34.78
C LYS A 19 -12.28 6.81 34.01
N LEU A 20 -12.25 6.59 32.71
CA LEU A 20 -13.45 6.44 31.88
C LEU A 20 -14.02 5.02 31.97
N TYR A 21 -13.26 4.06 32.48
CA TYR A 21 -13.72 2.69 32.65
C TYR A 21 -14.34 2.50 34.03
N LYS A 22 -15.59 2.02 34.06
CA LYS A 22 -16.24 1.57 35.30
C LYS A 22 -15.59 0.32 35.87
N TRP A 23 -14.94 -0.47 35.02
CA TRP A 23 -14.34 -1.74 35.39
C TRP A 23 -13.14 -2.05 34.49
N LEU A 24 -12.04 -2.43 35.13
CA LEU A 24 -10.86 -3.04 34.51
C LEU A 24 -10.41 -4.17 35.47
N PRO A 25 -10.13 -5.38 34.97
CA PRO A 25 -9.70 -6.49 35.80
C PRO A 25 -8.22 -6.39 36.19
N ASP A 26 -7.81 -7.17 37.19
CA ASP A 26 -6.39 -7.37 37.50
C ASP A 26 -5.63 -7.91 36.28
N GLU A 27 -4.42 -7.38 36.04
CA GLU A 27 -3.62 -7.68 34.85
C GLU A 27 -3.13 -9.12 34.82
N ASP A 28 -2.78 -9.68 35.97
CA ASP A 28 -2.33 -11.08 36.12
C ASP A 28 -3.48 -12.06 36.40
N GLY A 29 -4.73 -11.57 36.37
CA GLY A 29 -5.92 -12.33 36.71
C GLY A 29 -6.48 -13.18 35.56
N THR A 30 -7.76 -13.55 35.70
CA THR A 30 -8.50 -14.36 34.72
C THR A 30 -8.47 -13.78 33.30
N TYR A 31 -8.41 -12.45 33.18
CA TYR A 31 -8.47 -11.74 31.90
C TYR A 31 -7.09 -11.31 31.38
N LYS A 32 -6.00 -11.92 31.86
CA LYS A 32 -4.63 -11.58 31.44
C LYS A 32 -4.43 -11.59 29.91
N GLU A 33 -5.10 -12.50 29.20
CA GLU A 33 -5.00 -12.62 27.74
C GLU A 33 -5.71 -11.48 27.00
N ALA A 34 -6.57 -10.72 27.66
CA ALA A 34 -7.19 -9.51 27.12
C ALA A 34 -6.35 -8.25 27.36
N TRP A 35 -5.26 -8.34 28.15
CA TRP A 35 -4.33 -7.24 28.36
C TRP A 35 -3.19 -7.28 27.32
N SER A 36 -2.78 -6.11 26.85
CA SER A 36 -1.59 -5.94 26.02
C SER A 36 -0.84 -4.67 26.41
N LYS A 37 0.49 -4.76 26.52
CA LYS A 37 1.37 -3.63 26.82
C LYS A 37 2.52 -3.60 25.83
N GLY A 38 2.85 -2.41 25.33
CA GLY A 38 4.02 -2.19 24.49
C GLY A 38 4.40 -0.72 24.44
N ASP A 39 5.36 -0.39 23.58
CA ASP A 39 5.95 0.96 23.48
C ASP A 39 4.91 2.07 23.21
N ARG A 40 3.75 1.70 22.64
CA ARG A 40 2.67 2.63 22.29
C ARG A 40 1.59 2.80 23.36
N GLY A 41 1.68 2.07 24.47
CA GLY A 41 0.77 2.19 25.61
C GLY A 41 0.23 0.87 26.13
N GLU A 42 -0.78 0.97 26.98
CA GLU A 42 -1.46 -0.16 27.60
C GLU A 42 -2.86 -0.29 27.03
N TYR A 43 -3.29 -1.52 26.74
CA TYR A 43 -4.54 -1.81 26.06
C TYR A 43 -5.29 -2.95 26.77
N PHE A 44 -6.62 -2.87 26.73
CA PHE A 44 -7.51 -3.93 27.19
C PHE A 44 -8.55 -4.26 26.12
N ASP A 45 -8.76 -5.55 25.86
CA ASP A 45 -9.66 -6.06 24.85
C ASP A 45 -10.93 -6.66 25.48
N PHE A 46 -12.00 -5.86 25.49
CA PHE A 46 -13.28 -6.30 26.05
C PHE A 46 -13.92 -7.44 25.25
N ALA A 47 -13.62 -7.57 23.95
CA ALA A 47 -14.14 -8.69 23.14
C ALA A 47 -13.48 -10.00 23.56
N ILE A 48 -12.15 -10.01 23.74
CA ILE A 48 -11.43 -11.16 24.31
C ILE A 48 -11.91 -11.45 25.74
N ALA A 49 -12.10 -10.42 26.57
CA ALA A 49 -12.63 -10.62 27.92
C ALA A 49 -14.02 -11.27 27.92
N ASN A 50 -14.90 -10.89 26.99
CA ASN A 50 -16.21 -11.53 26.83
C ASN A 50 -16.09 -12.99 26.37
N LEU A 51 -15.14 -13.31 25.50
CA LEU A 51 -14.87 -14.69 25.08
C LEU A 51 -14.33 -15.53 26.26
N ILE A 52 -13.41 -15.00 27.05
CA ILE A 52 -12.91 -15.63 28.29
C ILE A 52 -14.07 -15.86 29.27
N ARG A 53 -14.98 -14.89 29.41
CA ARG A 53 -16.15 -15.03 30.29
C ARG A 53 -17.09 -16.14 29.83
N ALA A 54 -17.31 -16.28 28.52
CA ALA A 54 -18.24 -17.25 27.96
C ALA A 54 -17.67 -18.68 27.92
N PHE A 55 -16.37 -18.82 27.63
CA PHE A 55 -15.75 -20.10 27.27
C PHE A 55 -14.56 -20.47 28.15
N GLY A 56 -14.17 -19.62 29.09
CA GLY A 56 -13.05 -19.86 29.99
C GLY A 56 -11.72 -20.01 29.24
N ARG A 57 -10.91 -20.98 29.67
CA ARG A 57 -9.54 -21.17 29.14
C ARG A 57 -9.49 -21.64 27.68
N THR A 58 -10.58 -22.19 27.14
CA THR A 58 -10.67 -22.67 25.75
C THR A 58 -11.31 -21.65 24.82
N TRP A 59 -11.40 -20.39 25.25
CA TRP A 59 -12.11 -19.34 24.52
C TRP A 59 -11.66 -19.17 23.07
N TRP A 60 -10.35 -19.32 22.81
CA TRP A 60 -9.83 -19.12 21.47
C TRP A 60 -10.29 -20.22 20.51
N ASP A 61 -10.28 -21.49 20.97
CA ASP A 61 -10.70 -22.63 20.16
C ASP A 61 -12.20 -22.55 19.85
N GLU A 62 -13.02 -22.18 20.85
CA GLU A 62 -14.47 -21.99 20.65
C GLU A 62 -14.76 -20.81 19.71
N TRP A 63 -14.06 -19.68 19.88
CA TRP A 63 -14.16 -18.55 18.95
C TRP A 63 -13.78 -18.95 17.52
N ALA A 64 -12.66 -19.65 17.35
CA ALA A 64 -12.18 -20.05 16.03
C ALA A 64 -13.14 -21.04 15.36
N LYS A 65 -13.67 -22.01 16.12
CA LYS A 65 -14.68 -22.97 15.65
C LYS A 65 -15.97 -22.28 15.20
N ILE A 66 -16.52 -21.38 16.04
CA ILE A 66 -17.74 -20.63 15.72
C ILE A 66 -17.52 -19.72 14.51
N THR A 67 -16.41 -18.98 14.48
CA THR A 67 -16.10 -18.03 13.40
C THR A 67 -15.93 -18.75 12.07
N ARG A 68 -15.17 -19.84 12.03
CA ARG A 68 -15.04 -20.68 10.83
C ARG A 68 -16.40 -21.18 10.34
N ARG A 69 -17.26 -21.67 11.25
CA ARG A 69 -18.60 -22.14 10.88
C ARG A 69 -19.44 -21.02 10.28
N ARG A 70 -19.43 -19.83 10.89
CA ARG A 70 -20.15 -18.65 10.38
C ARG A 70 -19.69 -18.24 9.00
N LEU A 71 -18.39 -18.16 8.75
CA LEU A 71 -17.86 -17.81 7.43
C LEU A 71 -18.43 -18.75 6.34
N ILE A 72 -18.44 -20.06 6.60
CA ILE A 72 -18.97 -21.07 5.67
C ILE A 72 -20.49 -20.92 5.52
N GLU A 73 -21.24 -20.84 6.62
CA GLU A 73 -22.71 -20.74 6.59
C GLU A 73 -23.21 -19.44 5.94
N TRP A 74 -22.46 -18.35 6.07
CA TRP A 74 -22.77 -17.06 5.46
C TRP A 74 -22.31 -16.97 4.00
N GLY A 75 -21.64 -18.00 3.47
CA GLY A 75 -21.20 -18.05 2.09
C GLY A 75 -19.93 -17.26 1.78
N PHE A 76 -19.14 -16.88 2.80
CA PHE A 76 -17.80 -16.35 2.56
C PHE A 76 -16.88 -17.46 2.06
N ASN A 77 -16.18 -17.19 0.96
CA ASN A 77 -15.23 -18.13 0.36
C ASN A 77 -13.77 -17.78 0.65
N THR A 78 -13.52 -16.70 1.39
CA THR A 78 -12.17 -16.19 1.66
C THR A 78 -12.11 -15.56 3.05
N VAL A 79 -11.00 -15.76 3.77
CA VAL A 79 -10.63 -14.94 4.93
C VAL A 79 -9.94 -13.68 4.40
N GLY A 80 -10.57 -12.53 4.64
CA GLY A 80 -10.16 -11.24 4.09
C GLY A 80 -8.93 -10.65 4.77
N ASN A 81 -8.59 -9.44 4.35
CA ASN A 81 -7.38 -8.74 4.73
C ASN A 81 -7.31 -8.47 6.24
N TRP A 82 -6.10 -8.27 6.78
CA TRP A 82 -5.85 -7.98 8.21
C TRP A 82 -6.44 -9.00 9.20
N SER A 83 -6.70 -10.22 8.74
CA SER A 83 -7.17 -11.32 9.59
C SER A 83 -6.03 -11.99 10.35
N SER A 84 -6.34 -12.60 11.49
CA SER A 84 -5.35 -13.29 12.33
C SER A 84 -4.74 -14.50 11.60
N LEU A 85 -3.42 -14.53 11.45
CA LEU A 85 -2.70 -15.67 10.86
C LEU A 85 -2.94 -16.98 11.63
N LYS A 86 -3.06 -16.91 12.97
CA LYS A 86 -3.40 -18.08 13.80
C LYS A 86 -4.78 -18.64 13.42
N PHE A 87 -5.73 -17.76 13.08
CA PHE A 87 -7.07 -18.19 12.67
C PHE A 87 -7.05 -18.73 11.24
N ILE A 88 -6.35 -18.08 10.31
CA ILE A 88 -6.17 -18.55 8.93
C ILE A 88 -5.65 -20.00 8.92
N ARG A 89 -4.56 -20.27 9.65
CA ARG A 89 -3.96 -21.60 9.77
C ARG A 89 -4.92 -22.65 10.34
N TYR A 90 -5.73 -22.26 11.32
CA TYR A 90 -6.77 -23.13 11.90
C TYR A 90 -7.93 -23.37 10.93
N ALA A 91 -8.41 -22.31 10.28
CA ALA A 91 -9.63 -22.33 9.49
C ALA A 91 -9.49 -23.20 8.24
N ARG A 92 -8.28 -23.24 7.65
CA ARG A 92 -7.99 -23.93 6.38
C ARG A 92 -9.01 -23.56 5.30
N LEU A 93 -9.23 -22.26 5.17
CA LEU A 93 -10.05 -21.63 4.14
C LEU A 93 -9.13 -20.76 3.26
N PRO A 94 -9.50 -20.51 1.99
CA PRO A 94 -8.75 -19.57 1.16
C PRO A 94 -8.61 -18.22 1.85
N TYR A 95 -7.47 -17.53 1.69
CA TYR A 95 -7.23 -16.23 2.32
C TYR A 95 -6.41 -15.30 1.45
N VAL A 96 -6.48 -14.00 1.77
CA VAL A 96 -5.60 -12.97 1.22
C VAL A 96 -4.71 -12.40 2.33
N TRP A 97 -3.51 -11.95 1.98
CA TRP A 97 -2.54 -11.50 2.98
C TRP A 97 -2.06 -10.06 2.74
N PRO A 98 -2.08 -9.18 3.76
CA PRO A 98 -1.45 -7.87 3.65
C PRO A 98 0.05 -8.01 3.89
N LEU A 99 0.84 -7.60 2.92
CA LEU A 99 2.25 -7.33 3.16
C LEU A 99 2.40 -6.08 4.01
N ARG A 100 3.40 -6.09 4.89
CA ARG A 100 3.72 -4.97 5.78
C ARG A 100 4.99 -4.27 5.32
N ASP A 101 5.13 -3.02 5.73
CA ASP A 101 6.34 -2.22 5.52
C ASP A 101 6.72 -2.10 4.04
N PHE A 102 5.75 -1.70 3.21
CA PHE A 102 5.97 -1.47 1.77
C PHE A 102 7.22 -0.61 1.54
N PRO A 103 8.02 -0.89 0.51
CA PRO A 103 9.35 -0.31 0.35
C PRO A 103 9.34 1.20 0.45
N ASP A 104 10.35 1.71 1.13
CA ASP A 104 10.47 3.11 1.44
C ASP A 104 11.93 3.56 1.36
N THR A 105 12.17 4.88 1.41
CA THR A 105 13.51 5.48 1.41
C THR A 105 13.62 6.57 2.46
N ALA A 106 14.83 6.83 2.95
CA ALA A 106 15.07 7.88 3.94
C ALA A 106 14.61 9.26 3.45
N LYS A 107 14.88 9.57 2.17
CA LYS A 107 14.42 10.79 1.50
C LYS A 107 13.16 10.53 0.68
N LYS A 108 12.25 11.50 0.65
CA LYS A 108 10.95 11.38 -0.01
C LYS A 108 10.81 12.42 -1.10
N VAL A 109 10.14 12.05 -2.18
CA VAL A 109 9.77 13.00 -3.24
C VAL A 109 8.61 13.87 -2.75
N PHE A 110 7.53 13.22 -2.30
CA PHE A 110 6.32 13.87 -1.83
C PHE A 110 5.55 12.96 -0.88
N ARG A 111 5.26 13.41 0.34
CA ARG A 111 4.61 12.60 1.40
C ARG A 111 5.30 11.23 1.56
N ASP A 112 4.57 10.15 1.30
CA ASP A 112 5.03 8.76 1.37
C ASP A 112 5.48 8.20 0.00
N PHE A 113 5.69 9.05 -1.02
CA PHE A 113 6.30 8.66 -2.29
C PHE A 113 7.84 8.64 -2.15
N PRO A 114 8.48 7.47 -2.23
CA PRO A 114 9.92 7.31 -2.03
C PRO A 114 10.74 7.72 -3.26
N ASP A 115 12.05 7.77 -3.11
CA ASP A 115 13.00 7.93 -4.22
C ASP A 115 13.12 6.62 -5.00
N VAL A 116 12.16 6.37 -5.90
CA VAL A 116 11.93 5.06 -6.57
C VAL A 116 13.10 4.58 -7.43
N PHE A 117 13.92 5.49 -7.95
CA PHE A 117 15.09 5.11 -8.73
C PHE A 117 16.37 4.93 -7.90
N SER A 118 16.29 5.15 -6.58
CA SER A 118 17.43 4.92 -5.68
C SER A 118 17.77 3.43 -5.51
N ARG A 119 19.04 3.15 -5.19
CA ARG A 119 19.47 1.81 -4.80
C ARG A 119 18.83 1.36 -3.48
N GLU A 120 18.56 2.32 -2.58
CA GLU A 120 17.88 2.07 -1.31
C GLU A 120 16.49 1.48 -1.55
N TYR A 121 15.69 2.09 -2.43
CA TYR A 121 14.35 1.60 -2.74
C TYR A 121 14.37 0.15 -3.27
N ARG A 122 15.29 -0.17 -4.18
CA ARG A 122 15.48 -1.54 -4.69
C ARG A 122 15.86 -2.53 -3.57
N THR A 123 16.79 -2.14 -2.70
CA THR A 123 17.22 -2.98 -1.57
C THR A 123 16.07 -3.22 -0.59
N ASN A 124 15.27 -2.19 -0.32
CA ASN A 124 14.12 -2.29 0.58
C ASN A 124 12.98 -3.09 -0.06
N ALA A 125 12.82 -3.07 -1.39
CA ALA A 125 11.91 -3.95 -2.12
C ALA A 125 12.29 -5.43 -2.03
N GLU A 126 13.57 -5.76 -2.11
CA GLU A 126 14.04 -7.14 -1.90
C GLU A 126 13.76 -7.61 -0.47
N ARG A 127 14.03 -6.77 0.54
CA ARG A 127 13.73 -7.07 1.95
C ARG A 127 12.23 -7.24 2.20
N PHE A 128 11.41 -6.35 1.65
CA PHE A 128 9.97 -6.40 1.73
C PHE A 128 9.41 -7.72 1.18
N ALA A 129 9.96 -8.21 0.07
CA ALA A 129 9.54 -9.47 -0.55
C ALA A 129 9.85 -10.71 0.31
N GLU A 130 10.85 -10.65 1.21
CA GLU A 130 11.26 -11.82 2.00
C GLU A 130 10.16 -12.37 2.91
N GLN A 131 9.19 -11.54 3.29
CA GLN A 131 8.06 -11.98 4.12
C GLN A 131 7.17 -13.01 3.41
N LEU A 132 7.22 -13.09 2.07
CA LEU A 132 6.48 -14.10 1.31
C LEU A 132 7.05 -15.51 1.46
N LYS A 133 8.30 -15.67 1.90
CA LYS A 133 8.93 -16.98 2.12
C LYS A 133 8.15 -17.85 3.12
N GLU A 134 7.45 -17.23 4.08
CA GLU A 134 6.61 -17.97 5.05
C GLU A 134 5.38 -18.62 4.42
N PHE A 135 4.96 -18.13 3.25
CA PHE A 135 3.73 -18.55 2.56
C PHE A 135 4.00 -19.31 1.26
N GLU A 136 5.26 -19.52 0.90
CA GLU A 136 5.64 -20.14 -0.37
C GLU A 136 4.89 -21.48 -0.58
N ALA A 137 4.19 -21.58 -1.70
CA ALA A 137 3.37 -22.72 -2.10
C ALA A 137 2.20 -23.10 -1.16
N ASP A 138 1.73 -22.23 -0.27
CA ASP A 138 0.51 -22.47 0.51
C ASP A 138 -0.74 -22.46 -0.41
N PRO A 139 -1.39 -23.61 -0.67
CA PRO A 139 -2.50 -23.68 -1.61
C PRO A 139 -3.77 -22.93 -1.14
N TYR A 140 -3.83 -22.50 0.12
CA TYR A 140 -4.93 -21.67 0.62
C TYR A 140 -4.70 -20.18 0.37
N MET A 141 -3.48 -19.73 0.09
CA MET A 141 -3.24 -18.33 -0.17
C MET A 141 -3.70 -17.99 -1.60
N VAL A 142 -4.67 -17.08 -1.70
CA VAL A 142 -5.16 -16.59 -2.98
C VAL A 142 -4.17 -15.59 -3.58
N GLY A 143 -3.64 -14.71 -2.73
CA GLY A 143 -2.73 -13.65 -3.13
C GLY A 143 -2.40 -12.70 -2.00
N TYR A 144 -1.56 -11.72 -2.31
CA TYR A 144 -1.09 -10.70 -1.37
C TYR A 144 -1.37 -9.29 -1.86
N PHE A 145 -1.65 -8.38 -0.93
CA PHE A 145 -1.68 -6.93 -1.19
C PHE A 145 -0.32 -6.33 -0.83
N LEU A 146 0.21 -5.49 -1.71
CA LEU A 146 1.50 -4.83 -1.48
C LEU A 146 1.40 -3.72 -0.42
N ARG A 147 0.31 -2.96 -0.44
CA ARG A 147 0.10 -1.77 0.39
C ARG A 147 -1.41 -1.53 0.55
N ASN A 148 -1.76 -0.57 1.41
CA ASN A 148 -3.08 0.04 1.49
C ASN A 148 -2.98 1.56 1.33
N GLU A 149 -3.77 2.13 0.42
CA GLU A 149 -4.05 3.57 0.30
C GLU A 149 -2.82 4.50 0.42
N PRO A 150 -1.92 4.53 -0.58
CA PRO A 150 -0.76 5.44 -0.57
C PRO A 150 -1.18 6.91 -0.40
N GLN A 151 -0.57 7.64 0.54
CA GLN A 151 -1.02 8.99 0.91
C GLN A 151 -0.85 10.02 -0.21
N TRP A 152 0.19 9.86 -1.03
CA TRP A 152 0.41 10.68 -2.23
C TRP A 152 -0.71 10.53 -3.26
N ALA A 153 -1.36 9.36 -3.34
CA ALA A 153 -2.40 9.06 -4.32
C ALA A 153 -3.76 9.71 -3.99
N PHE A 154 -3.91 10.34 -2.81
CA PHE A 154 -5.09 11.12 -2.44
C PHE A 154 -5.09 12.55 -2.99
N ILE A 155 -4.03 12.96 -3.69
CA ILE A 155 -3.95 14.32 -4.25
C ILE A 155 -4.42 14.31 -5.69
N HIS A 156 -5.50 15.05 -5.93
CA HIS A 156 -6.00 15.32 -7.28
C HIS A 156 -4.96 16.10 -8.08
N ASP A 157 -4.78 15.69 -9.34
CA ASP A 157 -3.89 16.35 -10.31
C ASP A 157 -2.43 16.51 -9.84
N LEU A 158 -1.95 15.62 -8.96
CA LEU A 158 -0.55 15.60 -8.53
C LEU A 158 0.37 15.28 -9.70
N ASN A 159 1.36 16.15 -9.93
CA ASN A 159 2.48 15.90 -10.81
C ASN A 159 3.73 15.58 -9.98
N ILE A 160 4.04 14.30 -9.84
CA ILE A 160 5.13 13.81 -8.96
C ILE A 160 6.49 14.26 -9.48
N ALA A 161 6.66 14.38 -10.80
CA ALA A 161 7.89 14.90 -11.40
C ALA A 161 8.09 16.40 -11.11
N GLU A 162 7.02 17.18 -11.01
CA GLU A 162 7.09 18.57 -10.55
C GLU A 162 7.53 18.62 -9.08
N GLU A 163 6.90 17.84 -8.19
CA GLU A 163 7.32 17.76 -6.77
C GLU A 163 8.79 17.32 -6.64
N LEU A 164 9.24 16.36 -7.46
CA LEU A 164 10.63 15.94 -7.54
C LEU A 164 11.58 17.06 -7.96
N LEU A 165 11.18 17.86 -8.94
CA LEU A 165 11.97 18.98 -9.45
C LEU A 165 12.00 20.14 -8.44
N GLU A 166 10.95 20.33 -7.64
CA GLU A 166 10.92 21.32 -6.57
C GLU A 166 11.71 20.91 -5.33
N ASN A 167 11.83 19.61 -5.08
CA ASN A 167 12.46 19.07 -3.89
C ASN A 167 13.93 19.52 -3.79
N GLU A 168 14.39 19.94 -2.62
CA GLU A 168 15.78 20.39 -2.41
C GLU A 168 16.75 19.23 -2.15
N ASP A 169 16.23 18.05 -1.83
CA ASP A 169 17.06 16.87 -1.58
C ASP A 169 17.78 16.39 -2.85
N GLU A 170 19.00 15.87 -2.64
CA GLU A 170 19.68 15.01 -3.61
C GLU A 170 18.96 13.66 -3.69
N LEU A 171 18.21 13.47 -4.77
CA LEU A 171 17.39 12.29 -5.06
C LEU A 171 17.88 11.63 -6.35
N ALA A 172 18.04 10.31 -6.35
CA ALA A 172 18.40 9.56 -7.54
C ALA A 172 17.38 9.75 -8.66
N SER A 173 16.09 9.84 -8.32
CA SER A 173 15.02 10.10 -9.29
C SER A 173 15.19 11.43 -10.01
N LYS A 174 15.80 12.45 -9.37
CA LYS A 174 16.04 13.75 -10.00
C LYS A 174 17.11 13.65 -11.09
N GLU A 175 18.14 12.84 -10.86
CA GLU A 175 19.15 12.54 -11.88
C GLU A 175 18.53 11.82 -13.08
N VAL A 176 17.61 10.88 -12.84
CA VAL A 176 16.87 10.18 -13.90
C VAL A 176 15.95 11.14 -14.66
N LEU A 177 15.29 12.09 -14.00
CA LEU A 177 14.50 13.14 -14.66
C LEU A 177 15.36 14.00 -15.59
N ILE A 178 16.53 14.42 -15.11
CA ILE A 178 17.46 15.25 -15.90
C ILE A 178 17.96 14.48 -17.13
N GLU A 179 18.29 13.19 -16.97
CA GLU A 179 18.69 12.34 -18.09
C GLU A 179 17.54 12.13 -19.08
N PHE A 180 16.32 11.90 -18.59
CA PHE A 180 15.11 11.77 -19.40
C PHE A 180 14.86 13.02 -20.26
N LEU A 181 14.93 14.21 -19.66
CA LEU A 181 14.78 15.48 -20.38
C LEU A 181 15.92 15.70 -21.36
N SER A 182 17.17 15.44 -20.95
CA SER A 182 18.32 15.57 -21.84
C SER A 182 18.17 14.68 -23.09
N LYS A 183 17.79 13.42 -22.92
CA LYS A 183 17.54 12.49 -24.05
C LYS A 183 16.39 12.95 -24.94
N ARG A 184 15.28 13.41 -24.35
CA ARG A 184 14.10 13.90 -25.10
C ARG A 184 14.42 15.04 -26.06
N TYR A 185 15.34 15.90 -25.63
CA TYR A 185 15.77 17.06 -26.40
C TYR A 185 17.10 16.84 -27.11
N ASP A 186 17.52 15.58 -27.30
CA ASP A 186 18.73 15.20 -28.04
C ASP A 186 20.02 15.83 -27.47
N GLY A 187 20.04 16.18 -26.19
CA GLY A 187 21.11 16.94 -25.55
C GLY A 187 21.15 18.44 -25.89
N ASP A 188 20.20 18.95 -26.67
CA ASP A 188 20.11 20.35 -27.08
C ASP A 188 19.38 21.19 -26.03
N ILE A 189 20.15 21.98 -25.28
CA ILE A 189 19.62 22.86 -24.23
C ILE A 189 18.79 24.02 -24.80
N GLU A 190 19.07 24.49 -26.01
CA GLU A 190 18.31 25.59 -26.64
C GLU A 190 16.93 25.10 -27.07
N LYS A 191 16.85 23.87 -27.60
CA LYS A 191 15.58 23.20 -27.91
C LYS A 191 14.71 23.04 -26.65
N PHE A 192 15.31 22.62 -25.53
CA PHE A 192 14.64 22.52 -24.24
C PHE A 192 14.18 23.89 -23.72
N ASN A 193 15.07 24.88 -23.67
CA ASN A 193 14.80 26.24 -23.22
C ASN A 193 13.60 26.86 -23.98
N LYS A 194 13.59 26.71 -25.31
CA LYS A 194 12.48 27.17 -26.15
C LYS A 194 11.17 26.44 -25.86
N ALA A 195 11.21 25.12 -25.66
CA ALA A 195 10.03 24.32 -25.39
C ALA A 195 9.43 24.61 -24.01
N TRP A 196 10.27 24.80 -23.00
CA TRP A 196 9.88 25.05 -21.62
C TRP A 196 9.74 26.53 -21.28
N ASN A 197 10.03 27.44 -22.22
CA ASN A 197 10.04 28.90 -21.99
C ASN A 197 10.92 29.30 -20.79
N ILE A 198 12.16 28.80 -20.78
CA ILE A 198 13.17 29.05 -19.76
C ILE A 198 14.52 29.34 -20.43
N ASN A 199 15.52 29.74 -19.64
CA ASN A 199 16.87 30.00 -20.11
C ASN A 199 17.90 29.41 -19.13
N LEU A 200 18.30 28.15 -19.36
CA LEU A 200 19.34 27.46 -18.62
C LEU A 200 20.59 27.28 -19.50
N GLY A 201 21.79 27.32 -18.91
CA GLY A 201 23.04 27.05 -19.63
C GLY A 201 23.31 25.55 -19.86
N SER A 202 22.67 24.67 -19.10
CA SER A 202 22.73 23.22 -19.28
C SER A 202 21.58 22.51 -18.54
N PHE A 203 21.28 21.26 -18.92
CA PHE A 203 20.33 20.41 -18.18
C PHE A 203 20.73 20.21 -16.72
N GLY A 204 22.03 20.27 -16.41
CA GLY A 204 22.52 20.09 -15.04
C GLY A 204 22.05 21.17 -14.06
N GLU A 205 21.62 22.32 -14.56
CA GLU A 205 21.06 23.40 -13.74
C GLU A 205 19.69 23.05 -13.13
N LEU A 206 18.98 22.07 -13.69
CA LEU A 206 17.71 21.56 -13.14
C LEU A 206 17.88 20.98 -11.72
N ARG A 207 19.11 20.64 -11.30
CA ARG A 207 19.39 20.21 -9.91
C ARG A 207 19.08 21.28 -8.87
N LYS A 208 19.15 22.56 -9.24
CA LYS A 208 18.79 23.70 -8.38
C LYS A 208 17.29 23.75 -8.08
N GLY A 209 16.50 23.00 -8.85
CA GLY A 209 15.05 22.92 -8.74
C GLY A 209 14.32 24.10 -9.38
N ILE A 210 13.08 23.85 -9.80
CA ILE A 210 12.22 24.84 -10.45
C ILE A 210 10.82 24.71 -9.87
N LYS A 211 10.35 25.77 -9.19
CA LYS A 211 9.00 25.83 -8.64
C LYS A 211 7.95 25.98 -9.75
N ARG A 212 6.92 25.15 -9.69
CA ARG A 212 5.75 25.13 -10.57
C ARG A 212 6.15 25.03 -12.05
N ALA A 213 7.11 24.16 -12.34
CA ALA A 213 7.70 23.98 -13.67
C ALA A 213 6.64 23.61 -14.74
N SER A 214 5.58 22.89 -14.34
CA SER A 214 4.47 22.55 -15.23
C SER A 214 3.73 23.78 -15.79
N ARG A 215 3.85 24.94 -15.13
CA ARG A 215 3.20 26.20 -15.55
C ARG A 215 4.04 27.02 -16.52
N LEU A 216 5.29 26.64 -16.77
CA LEU A 216 6.17 27.40 -17.65
C LEU A 216 5.73 27.31 -19.12
N SER A 217 5.26 26.13 -19.55
CA SER A 217 4.67 25.91 -20.87
C SER A 217 3.81 24.64 -20.90
N PRO A 218 2.93 24.49 -21.91
CA PRO A 218 2.22 23.23 -22.14
C PRO A 218 3.16 22.03 -22.31
N LYS A 219 4.35 22.25 -22.88
CA LYS A 219 5.32 21.19 -23.10
C LYS A 219 6.01 20.75 -21.80
N ALA A 220 6.25 21.67 -20.87
CA ALA A 220 6.76 21.34 -19.54
C ALA A 220 5.77 20.45 -18.77
N LEU A 221 4.47 20.80 -18.80
CA LEU A 221 3.42 19.96 -18.21
C LEU A 221 3.38 18.56 -18.85
N GLU A 222 3.43 18.47 -20.18
CA GLU A 222 3.44 17.19 -20.90
C GLU A 222 4.63 16.31 -20.49
N ASP A 223 5.85 16.88 -20.50
CA ASP A 223 7.07 16.16 -20.16
C ASP A 223 7.07 15.66 -18.70
N LEU A 224 6.63 16.51 -17.77
CA LEU A 224 6.53 16.15 -16.35
C LEU A 224 5.42 15.13 -16.09
N ASN A 225 4.30 15.20 -16.81
CA ASN A 225 3.24 14.19 -16.71
C ASN A 225 3.72 12.82 -17.18
N GLU A 226 4.51 12.76 -18.24
CA GLU A 226 5.07 11.52 -18.74
C GLU A 226 6.09 10.92 -17.77
N PHE A 227 7.01 11.75 -17.24
CA PHE A 227 7.96 11.27 -16.24
C PHE A 227 7.28 10.86 -14.93
N SER A 228 6.20 11.55 -14.52
CA SER A 228 5.39 11.13 -13.37
C SER A 228 4.85 9.71 -13.55
N LYS A 229 4.42 9.33 -14.76
CA LYS A 229 3.99 7.95 -15.06
C LYS A 229 5.15 6.97 -14.97
N GLU A 230 6.36 7.35 -15.36
CA GLU A 230 7.55 6.49 -15.19
C GLU A 230 7.88 6.27 -13.71
N MET A 231 7.79 7.32 -12.89
CA MET A 231 8.00 7.20 -11.45
C MET A 231 6.94 6.31 -10.80
N ILE A 232 5.65 6.49 -11.13
CA ILE A 232 4.56 5.65 -10.61
C ILE A 232 4.74 4.21 -11.09
N ARG A 233 5.15 3.99 -12.34
CA ARG A 233 5.47 2.64 -12.82
C ARG A 233 6.58 2.01 -12.00
N ALA A 234 7.69 2.72 -11.74
CA ALA A 234 8.80 2.22 -10.93
C ALA A 234 8.38 1.94 -9.46
N PHE A 235 7.52 2.78 -8.88
CA PHE A 235 6.92 2.58 -7.57
C PHE A 235 6.16 1.24 -7.47
N VAL A 236 5.56 0.80 -8.57
CA VAL A 236 4.79 -0.45 -8.63
C VAL A 236 5.67 -1.64 -9.04
N GLU A 237 6.44 -1.48 -10.10
CA GLU A 237 7.20 -2.54 -10.77
C GLU A 237 8.28 -3.13 -9.86
N ILE A 238 9.05 -2.29 -9.18
CA ILE A 238 10.20 -2.72 -8.35
C ILE A 238 9.76 -3.67 -7.21
N PRO A 239 8.80 -3.30 -6.33
CA PRO A 239 8.30 -4.23 -5.31
C PRO A 239 7.59 -5.45 -5.90
N SER A 240 6.82 -5.28 -6.98
CA SER A 240 6.09 -6.39 -7.60
C SER A 240 7.03 -7.46 -8.16
N ALA A 241 8.09 -7.03 -8.87
CA ALA A 241 9.11 -7.93 -9.41
C ALA A 241 9.89 -8.65 -8.30
N ALA A 242 10.22 -7.94 -7.21
CA ALA A 242 10.87 -8.55 -6.04
C ALA A 242 9.97 -9.62 -5.40
N CYS A 243 8.68 -9.32 -5.21
CA CYS A 243 7.70 -10.27 -4.66
C CYS A 243 7.54 -11.50 -5.56
N LYS A 244 7.39 -11.32 -6.89
CA LYS A 244 7.23 -12.43 -7.83
C LYS A 244 8.45 -13.35 -7.91
N LYS A 245 9.64 -12.82 -7.64
CA LYS A 245 10.88 -13.61 -7.55
C LYS A 245 10.89 -14.53 -6.31
N VAL A 246 10.33 -14.08 -5.19
CA VAL A 246 10.23 -14.87 -3.96
C VAL A 246 9.05 -15.83 -4.01
N ASP A 247 7.92 -15.39 -4.56
CA ASP A 247 6.69 -16.16 -4.67
C ASP A 247 6.09 -16.03 -6.08
N PRO A 248 6.44 -16.96 -7.00
CA PRO A 248 5.94 -16.95 -8.36
C PRO A 248 4.50 -17.45 -8.48
N CYS A 249 3.96 -18.09 -7.44
CA CYS A 249 2.72 -18.85 -7.48
C CYS A 249 1.49 -18.01 -7.12
N HIS A 250 1.55 -17.24 -6.02
CA HIS A 250 0.40 -16.47 -5.57
C HIS A 250 0.20 -15.18 -6.37
N MET A 251 -1.04 -14.70 -6.39
CA MET A 251 -1.40 -13.49 -7.11
C MET A 251 -0.94 -12.22 -6.38
N ASN A 252 -0.38 -11.27 -7.14
CA ASN A 252 -0.21 -9.90 -6.71
C ASN A 252 -1.54 -9.15 -6.86
N LEU A 253 -2.19 -8.86 -5.74
CA LEU A 253 -3.52 -8.25 -5.68
C LEU A 253 -3.47 -6.71 -5.68
N GLY A 254 -2.31 -6.10 -5.93
CA GLY A 254 -2.16 -4.65 -6.05
C GLY A 254 -2.07 -3.90 -4.72
N MET A 255 -2.48 -2.64 -4.73
CA MET A 255 -2.15 -1.65 -3.67
C MET A 255 -3.35 -1.05 -2.93
N ARG A 256 -4.57 -1.51 -3.22
CA ARG A 256 -5.80 -1.07 -2.57
C ARG A 256 -5.93 0.46 -2.57
N TYR A 257 -6.01 1.03 -3.77
CA TYR A 257 -6.19 2.48 -3.90
C TYR A 257 -7.54 2.92 -3.31
N ALA A 258 -7.57 4.00 -2.53
CA ALA A 258 -8.82 4.52 -1.97
C ALA A 258 -9.82 4.96 -3.07
N TYR A 259 -9.29 5.52 -4.15
CA TYR A 259 -9.97 5.85 -5.40
C TYR A 259 -8.92 6.17 -6.47
N ILE A 260 -9.31 6.20 -7.73
CA ILE A 260 -8.43 6.58 -8.84
C ILE A 260 -8.70 8.04 -9.21
N ALA A 261 -7.91 8.94 -8.62
CA ALA A 261 -8.01 10.38 -8.85
C ALA A 261 -7.60 10.79 -10.28
N ASN A 262 -6.66 10.06 -10.87
CA ASN A 262 -6.07 10.34 -12.17
C ASN A 262 -5.64 9.03 -12.85
N VAL A 263 -5.78 8.93 -14.17
CA VAL A 263 -5.38 7.75 -14.97
C VAL A 263 -3.90 7.40 -14.79
N SER A 264 -3.04 8.37 -14.45
CA SER A 264 -1.62 8.13 -14.17
C SER A 264 -1.38 7.22 -12.97
N LEU A 265 -2.34 7.13 -12.03
CA LEU A 265 -2.27 6.17 -10.91
C LEU A 265 -2.38 4.71 -11.36
N LEU A 266 -2.87 4.48 -12.58
CA LEU A 266 -2.90 3.14 -13.16
C LEU A 266 -1.52 2.73 -13.71
N ALA A 267 -0.53 3.63 -13.81
CA ALA A 267 0.78 3.27 -14.35
C ALA A 267 1.41 2.11 -13.57
N GLY A 268 1.89 1.09 -14.29
CA GLY A 268 2.47 -0.10 -13.70
C GLY A 268 1.46 -1.20 -13.35
N TYR A 269 0.16 -1.03 -13.67
CA TYR A 269 -0.87 -2.05 -13.45
C TYR A 269 -0.50 -3.42 -14.04
N GLU A 270 0.33 -3.46 -15.08
CA GLU A 270 0.80 -4.67 -15.76
C GLU A 270 1.60 -5.60 -14.84
N ASN A 271 2.02 -5.11 -13.66
CA ASN A 271 2.73 -5.89 -12.65
C ASN A 271 1.81 -6.57 -11.62
N PHE A 272 0.52 -6.29 -11.69
CA PHE A 272 -0.49 -6.93 -10.85
C PHE A 272 -1.10 -8.13 -11.58
N ASP A 273 -1.64 -9.08 -10.83
CA ASP A 273 -2.52 -10.13 -11.35
C ASP A 273 -4.00 -9.71 -11.21
N VAL A 274 -4.31 -8.93 -10.17
CA VAL A 274 -5.64 -8.34 -9.91
C VAL A 274 -5.46 -6.89 -9.45
N PHE A 275 -6.22 -5.97 -10.03
CA PHE A 275 -6.22 -4.58 -9.58
C PHE A 275 -7.13 -4.42 -8.36
N SER A 276 -6.69 -3.69 -7.32
CA SER A 276 -7.50 -3.48 -6.11
C SER A 276 -7.77 -2.01 -5.80
N ILE A 277 -9.01 -1.76 -5.41
CA ILE A 277 -9.48 -0.48 -4.87
C ILE A 277 -10.26 -0.72 -3.58
N ASN A 278 -10.28 0.26 -2.68
CA ASN A 278 -11.26 0.31 -1.60
C ASN A 278 -12.46 1.13 -2.09
N CYS A 279 -13.67 0.75 -1.68
CA CYS A 279 -14.86 1.51 -2.04
C CYS A 279 -15.86 1.51 -0.88
N TYR A 280 -16.16 2.71 -0.37
CA TYR A 280 -17.12 2.93 0.71
C TYR A 280 -18.45 3.52 0.19
N LYS A 281 -18.74 3.37 -1.11
CA LYS A 281 -20.01 3.74 -1.75
C LYS A 281 -20.99 2.56 -1.67
N ILE A 282 -22.29 2.82 -1.92
CA ILE A 282 -23.32 1.77 -1.98
C ILE A 282 -23.03 0.75 -3.10
N SER A 283 -22.50 1.22 -4.23
CA SER A 283 -22.13 0.38 -5.37
C SER A 283 -20.74 0.75 -5.86
N PRO A 284 -19.85 -0.24 -6.04
CA PRO A 284 -18.54 -0.05 -6.68
C PRO A 284 -18.56 -0.29 -8.20
N TYR A 285 -19.73 -0.55 -8.79
CA TYR A 285 -19.84 -1.06 -10.17
C TYR A 285 -19.14 -0.17 -11.21
N GLU A 286 -19.38 1.14 -11.18
CA GLU A 286 -18.81 2.08 -12.15
C GLU A 286 -17.29 2.16 -12.04
N ASP A 287 -16.76 2.20 -10.80
CA ASP A 287 -15.31 2.23 -10.55
C ASP A 287 -14.64 0.94 -11.07
N ILE A 288 -15.25 -0.23 -10.78
CA ILE A 288 -14.80 -1.54 -11.26
C ILE A 288 -14.82 -1.59 -12.80
N GLU A 289 -15.93 -1.19 -13.41
CA GLU A 289 -16.12 -1.30 -14.86
C GLU A 289 -15.14 -0.37 -15.61
N GLN A 290 -14.95 0.85 -15.12
CA GLN A 290 -14.01 1.80 -15.71
C GLN A 290 -12.58 1.31 -15.60
N ILE A 291 -12.14 0.86 -14.42
CA ILE A 291 -10.78 0.34 -14.23
C ILE A 291 -10.56 -0.91 -15.08
N GLY A 292 -11.54 -1.83 -15.10
CA GLY A 292 -11.49 -3.04 -15.91
C GLY A 292 -11.41 -2.75 -17.41
N LYS A 293 -12.16 -1.75 -17.91
CA LYS A 293 -12.09 -1.31 -19.32
C LYS A 293 -10.73 -0.72 -19.68
N ILE A 294 -10.10 0.04 -18.78
CA ILE A 294 -8.81 0.70 -19.04
C ILE A 294 -7.65 -0.30 -18.95
N THR A 295 -7.66 -1.17 -17.94
CA THR A 295 -6.54 -2.07 -17.62
C THR A 295 -6.67 -3.45 -18.26
N GLY A 296 -7.88 -3.87 -18.63
CA GLY A 296 -8.16 -5.25 -19.05
C GLY A 296 -8.04 -6.28 -17.91
N MET A 297 -7.85 -5.83 -16.66
CA MET A 297 -7.62 -6.69 -15.52
C MET A 297 -8.92 -7.00 -14.74
N PRO A 298 -8.98 -8.16 -14.04
CA PRO A 298 -9.93 -8.33 -12.95
C PRO A 298 -9.71 -7.26 -11.87
N VAL A 299 -10.81 -6.75 -11.32
CA VAL A 299 -10.78 -5.76 -10.23
C VAL A 299 -11.43 -6.34 -8.99
N ILE A 300 -10.77 -6.18 -7.84
CA ILE A 300 -11.28 -6.59 -6.52
C ILE A 300 -11.50 -5.38 -5.62
N ILE A 301 -12.58 -5.44 -4.82
CA ILE A 301 -12.78 -4.51 -3.71
C ILE A 301 -12.05 -5.04 -2.49
N GLY A 302 -11.14 -4.22 -1.99
CA GLY A 302 -10.36 -4.47 -0.79
C GLY A 302 -11.14 -4.24 0.49
#